data_AF-A0A506Y9C7-F1
#
_entry.id   AF-A0A506Y9C7-F1
#
_cell.length_a   1.000
_cell.length_b   1.000
_cell.length_c   1.000
_cell.angle_alpha   90.00
_cell.angle_beta   90.00
_cell.angle_gamma   90.00
#
_symmetry.space_group_name_H-M   'P 1'
#
loop_
_entity.id
_entity.type
_entity.pdbx_description
1 polymer ?
#
loop_
_entity_poly.entity_id
_entity_poly.type
_entity_poly.pdbx_seq_one_letter_code
_entity_poly.pdbx_strand_id
1 'polypeptide(L)'
;MAQLTGFEADTLRQIISRTMEQVSAMEAARGRVEDATQTIASAAQAQAGTVLRQRLTEWQSEYSDIKNKLDILNTQVQTLLSQRTNTDDSTASSAAA
;
A
#
# COMPACT_ATOMS: atom_id res chain seq x y z
N MET A 1 21.22 -5.86 -25.15
CA MET A 1 20.76 -6.20 -23.79
C MET A 1 20.15 -4.93 -23.21
N ALA A 2 18.83 -4.79 -23.25
CA ALA A 2 18.16 -3.60 -22.71
C ALA A 2 18.39 -3.57 -21.19
N GLN A 3 19.07 -2.52 -20.73
CA GLN A 3 19.39 -2.30 -19.33
C GLN A 3 18.09 -1.99 -18.59
N LEU A 4 17.46 -3.03 -18.06
CA LEU A 4 16.18 -2.99 -17.33
C LEU A 4 16.37 -2.47 -15.90
N THR A 5 17.20 -1.43 -15.73
CA THR A 5 17.59 -0.86 -14.42
C THR A 5 17.21 0.62 -14.33
N GLY A 6 15.99 0.97 -14.74
CA GLY A 6 15.54 2.37 -14.78
C GLY A 6 15.37 3.04 -13.41
N PHE A 7 15.42 2.29 -12.31
CA PHE A 7 15.31 2.84 -10.95
C PHE A 7 16.56 2.57 -10.12
N GLU A 8 17.05 3.61 -9.45
CA GLU A 8 18.14 3.49 -8.49
C GLU A 8 17.66 2.83 -7.19
N ALA A 9 18.55 2.13 -6.47
CA ALA A 9 18.20 1.45 -5.22
C ALA A 9 17.55 2.42 -4.21
N ASP A 10 18.04 3.66 -4.15
CA ASP A 10 17.48 4.69 -3.29
C ASP A 10 16.10 5.15 -3.75
N THR A 11 15.83 5.19 -5.06
CA THR A 11 14.47 5.45 -5.57
C THR A 11 13.51 4.33 -5.16
N LEU A 12 13.93 3.07 -5.25
CA LEU A 12 13.11 1.92 -4.82
C LEU A 12 12.82 1.96 -3.31
N ARG A 13 13.82 2.29 -2.49
CA ARG A 13 13.65 2.49 -1.04
C ARG A 13 12.67 3.63 -0.73
N GLN A 14 12.75 4.74 -1.46
CA GLN A 14 11.80 5.85 -1.31
C GLN A 14 10.37 5.44 -1.67
N ILE A 15 10.19 4.66 -2.75
CA ILE A 15 8.88 4.14 -3.15
C ILE A 15 8.30 3.24 -2.05
N ILE A 16 9.12 2.35 -1.48
CA ILE A 16 8.73 1.49 -0.34
C ILE A 16 8.28 2.35 0.85
N SER A 17 9.10 3.32 1.28
CA SER A 17 8.78 4.20 2.42
C SER A 17 7.46 4.94 2.22
N ARG A 18 7.29 5.58 1.06
CA ARG A 18 6.07 6.32 0.74
C ARG A 18 4.85 5.40 0.68
N THR A 19 5.00 4.19 0.16
CA THR A 19 3.91 3.21 0.12
C THR A 19 3.47 2.83 1.53
N MET A 20 4.42 2.59 2.44
CA MET A 20 4.12 2.29 3.84
C MET A 20 3.46 3.47 4.57
N GLU A 21 3.91 4.71 4.33
CA GLU A 21 3.29 5.92 4.87
C GLU A 21 1.84 6.06 4.40
N GLN A 22 1.57 5.82 3.11
CA GLN A 22 0.20 5.87 2.58
C GLN A 22 -0.70 4.78 3.18
N VAL A 23 -0.19 3.55 3.34
CA VAL A 23 -0.95 2.47 4.01
C VAL A 23 -1.30 2.87 5.45
N SER A 24 -0.35 3.42 6.20
CA SER A 24 -0.61 3.87 7.59
C SER A 24 -1.65 5.01 7.64
N ALA A 25 -1.54 6.00 6.76
CA ALA A 25 -2.51 7.09 6.68
C ALA A 25 -3.91 6.58 6.30
N MET A 26 -3.98 5.61 5.40
CA MET A 26 -5.21 4.94 5.00
C MET A 26 -5.85 4.16 6.15
N GLU A 27 -5.06 3.42 6.93
CA GLU A 27 -5.56 2.69 8.12
C GLU A 27 -6.14 3.64 9.18
N ALA A 28 -5.49 4.78 9.41
CA ALA A 28 -6.00 5.81 10.31
C ALA A 28 -7.27 6.48 9.77
N ALA A 29 -7.38 6.67 8.45
CA ALA A 29 -8.62 7.17 7.83
C ALA A 29 -9.76 6.15 7.97
N ARG A 30 -9.47 4.85 7.83
CA ARG A 30 -10.44 3.77 8.00
C ARG A 30 -11.07 3.75 9.38
N GLY A 31 -10.25 3.78 10.43
CA GLY A 31 -10.77 3.82 11.80
C GLY A 31 -11.75 4.98 12.01
N ARG A 32 -11.38 6.19 11.53
CA ARG A 32 -12.25 7.38 11.64
C ARG A 32 -13.56 7.25 10.88
N VAL A 33 -13.57 6.65 9.68
CA VAL A 33 -14.79 6.44 8.89
C VAL A 33 -15.70 5.41 9.55
N GLU A 34 -15.13 4.32 10.09
CA GLU A 34 -15.88 3.29 10.82
C GLU A 34 -16.53 3.86 12.07
N ASP A 35 -15.76 4.56 12.91
CA ASP A 35 -16.24 5.17 14.15
C ASP A 35 -17.33 6.21 13.89
N ALA A 36 -17.12 7.10 12.91
CA ALA A 36 -18.08 8.12 12.53
C ALA A 36 -19.37 7.48 11.99
N THR A 37 -19.25 6.47 11.13
CA THR A 37 -20.42 5.81 10.54
C THR A 37 -21.22 5.06 11.59
N GLN A 38 -20.58 4.40 12.55
CA GLN A 38 -21.26 3.72 13.65
C GLN A 38 -21.97 4.71 14.57
N THR A 39 -21.34 5.85 14.87
CA THR A 39 -21.94 6.93 15.66
C THR A 39 -23.17 7.50 14.95
N ILE A 40 -23.07 7.81 13.65
CA ILE A 40 -24.19 8.37 12.88
C ILE A 40 -25.30 7.33 12.69
N ALA A 41 -24.96 6.08 12.40
CA ALA A 41 -25.95 5.02 12.18
C ALA A 41 -26.75 4.68 13.45
N SER A 42 -26.14 4.83 14.63
CA SER A 42 -26.86 4.66 15.91
C SER A 42 -27.79 5.84 16.23
N ALA A 43 -27.46 7.06 15.78
CA ALA A 43 -28.32 8.23 15.91
C ALA A 43 -29.42 8.31 14.84
N ALA A 44 -29.24 7.65 13.69
CA ALA A 44 -30.16 7.70 12.57
C ALA A 44 -31.37 6.76 12.74
N GLN A 45 -32.57 7.22 12.33
CA GLN A 45 -33.77 6.37 12.23
C GLN A 45 -33.48 5.14 11.33
N ALA A 46 -34.17 4.02 11.61
CA ALA A 46 -33.80 2.66 11.16
C ALA A 46 -33.36 2.52 9.69
N GLN A 47 -34.00 3.23 8.75
CA GLN A 47 -33.70 3.13 7.32
C GLN A 47 -32.38 3.82 6.94
N ALA A 48 -32.12 5.03 7.44
CA ALA A 48 -30.88 5.76 7.18
C ALA A 48 -29.67 5.06 7.82
N GLY A 49 -29.83 4.51 9.04
CA GLY A 49 -28.78 3.70 9.69
C GLY A 49 -28.48 2.40 8.96
N THR A 50 -29.44 1.83 8.23
CA THR A 50 -29.23 0.63 7.40
C THR A 50 -28.44 0.96 6.14
N VAL A 51 -28.81 2.03 5.43
CA VAL A 51 -28.10 2.51 4.24
C VAL A 51 -26.66 2.91 4.55
N LEU A 52 -26.42 3.59 5.68
CA LEU A 52 -25.07 3.96 6.12
C LEU A 52 -24.19 2.74 6.38
N ARG A 53 -24.73 1.71 7.04
CA ARG A 53 -24.01 0.45 7.27
C ARG A 53 -23.69 -0.28 5.97
N GLN A 54 -24.62 -0.30 5.02
CA GLN A 54 -24.37 -0.89 3.70
C GLN A 54 -23.25 -0.15 2.96
N ARG A 55 -23.30 1.19 2.93
CA ARG A 55 -22.23 2.00 2.33
C ARG A 55 -20.88 1.80 3.02
N LEU A 56 -20.86 1.60 4.34
CA LEU A 56 -19.62 1.27 5.05
C LEU A 56 -19.03 -0.05 4.57
N THR A 57 -19.85 -1.08 4.38
CA THR A 57 -19.40 -2.38 3.87
C THR A 57 -18.84 -2.28 2.45
N GLU A 58 -19.51 -1.55 1.56
CA GLU A 58 -19.02 -1.29 0.20
C GLU A 58 -17.68 -0.56 0.22
N TRP A 59 -17.59 0.51 1.01
CA TRP A 59 -16.37 1.28 1.19
C TRP A 59 -15.23 0.44 1.80
N GLN A 60 -15.50 -0.43 2.78
CA GLN A 60 -14.52 -1.36 3.35
C GLN A 60 -13.97 -2.34 2.30
N SER A 61 -14.82 -2.79 1.36
CA SER A 61 -14.39 -3.65 0.26
C SER A 61 -13.44 -2.91 -0.69
N GLU A 62 -13.79 -1.68 -1.10
CA GLU A 62 -12.92 -0.84 -1.93
C GLU A 62 -11.60 -0.51 -1.23
N TYR A 63 -11.65 -0.20 0.06
CA TYR A 63 -10.48 0.00 0.90
C TYR A 63 -9.55 -1.22 0.88
N SER A 64 -10.12 -2.42 1.06
CA SER A 64 -9.35 -3.67 1.08
C SER A 64 -8.67 -3.93 -0.27
N ASP A 65 -9.32 -3.61 -1.39
CA ASP A 65 -8.73 -3.74 -2.73
C ASP A 65 -7.53 -2.81 -2.91
N ILE A 66 -7.65 -1.54 -2.51
CA ILE A 66 -6.54 -0.58 -2.60
C ILE A 66 -5.38 -1.03 -1.70
N LYS A 67 -5.65 -1.46 -0.47
CA LYS A 67 -4.62 -1.98 0.44
C LYS A 67 -3.88 -3.16 -0.18
N ASN A 68 -4.61 -4.13 -0.74
CA ASN A 68 -4.01 -5.28 -1.42
C ASN A 68 -3.11 -4.86 -2.59
N LYS A 69 -3.53 -3.87 -3.39
CA LYS A 69 -2.72 -3.34 -4.50
C LYS A 69 -1.43 -2.67 -4.00
N LEU A 70 -1.49 -1.92 -2.89
CA LEU A 70 -0.31 -1.32 -2.27
C LEU A 70 0.64 -2.37 -1.69
N ASP A 71 0.11 -3.43 -1.06
CA ASP A 71 0.90 -4.54 -0.53
C ASP A 71 1.62 -5.32 -1.66
N ILE A 72 0.94 -5.54 -2.80
CA ILE A 72 1.54 -6.14 -4.00
C ILE A 72 2.64 -5.24 -4.57
N LEU A 73 2.37 -3.94 -4.72
CA LEU A 73 3.36 -2.97 -5.20
C LEU A 73 4.62 -2.99 -4.32
N ASN A 74 4.44 -2.95 -2.99
CA ASN A 74 5.56 -2.97 -2.05
C ASN A 74 6.40 -4.25 -2.20
N THR A 75 5.74 -5.41 -2.32
CA THR A 75 6.41 -6.71 -2.53
C THR A 75 7.21 -6.73 -3.85
N GLN A 76 6.64 -6.20 -4.94
CA GLN A 76 7.31 -6.12 -6.23
C GLN A 76 8.54 -5.21 -6.19
N VAL A 77 8.42 -4.05 -5.53
CA VAL A 77 9.52 -3.08 -5.38
C VAL A 77 10.64 -3.64 -4.49
N GLN A 78 10.30 -4.36 -3.40
CA GLN A 78 11.28 -5.06 -2.57
C GLN A 78 12.02 -6.14 -3.36
N THR A 79 11.30 -6.93 -4.16
CA THR A 79 11.90 -7.95 -5.03
C THR A 79 12.88 -7.32 -6.02
N LEU A 80 12.50 -6.21 -6.64
CA LEU A 80 13.36 -5.48 -7.57
C LEU A 80 14.61 -4.91 -6.88
N LEU A 81 14.46 -4.39 -5.66
CA LEU A 81 15.58 -3.89 -4.86
C LEU A 81 16.58 -5.01 -4.54
N SER A 82 16.09 -6.17 -4.09
CA SER A 82 16.94 -7.34 -3.82
C SER A 82 17.69 -7.82 -5.06
N GLN A 83 17.01 -7.89 -6.21
CA GLN A 83 17.64 -8.26 -7.48
C GLN A 83 18.74 -7.28 -7.89
N ARG A 84 18.51 -5.97 -7.71
CA ARG A 84 19.49 -4.93 -8.02
C ARG A 84 20.72 -5.03 -7.12
N THR A 85 20.54 -5.12 -5.81
CA THR A 85 21.66 -5.26 -4.86
C THR A 85 22.52 -6.48 -5.16
N ASN A 86 21.91 -7.63 -5.45
CA ASN A 86 22.65 -8.85 -5.81
C ASN A 86 23.40 -8.73 -7.13
N THR A 87 22.83 -7.99 -8.10
CA THR A 87 23.48 -7.73 -9.40
C THR A 87 24.68 -6.81 -9.21
N ASP A 88 24.50 -5.69 -8.49
CA ASP A 88 25.55 -4.72 -8.19
C ASP A 88 26.74 -5.41 -7.49
N ASP A 89 26.48 -6.24 -6.47
CA ASP A 89 27.51 -7.02 -5.76
C ASP A 89 28.24 -8.02 -6.67
N SER A 90 27.52 -8.71 -7.55
CA SER A 90 28.12 -9.67 -8.49
C SER A 90 29.04 -8.99 -9.51
N THR A 91 28.65 -7.81 -10.01
CA THR A 91 29.53 -6.99 -10.87
C THR A 91 30.74 -6.46 -10.13
N ALA A 92 30.58 -5.98 -8.89
CA ALA A 92 31.70 -5.50 -8.08
C ALA A 92 32.71 -6.64 -7.78
N SER A 93 32.22 -7.82 -7.42
CA SER A 93 33.06 -9.00 -7.19
C SER A 93 33.81 -9.46 -8.46
N SER A 94 33.17 -9.35 -9.63
CA SER A 94 33.79 -9.74 -10.92
C SER A 94 34.78 -8.70 -11.44
N ALA A 95 34.64 -7.44 -11.03
CA ALA A 95 35.58 -6.36 -11.39
C ALA A 95 36.82 -6.32 -10.48
N ALA A 96 36.75 -6.94 -9.29
CA ALA A 96 37.87 -7.05 -8.35
C ALA A 96 38.66 -8.38 -8.47
N ALA A 97 38.22 -9.29 -9.33
CA ALA A 97 38.85 -10.58 -9.64
C ALA A 97 39.65 -10.51 -10.96
#